data_AF-A0A914P2T3-F1
#
_entry.id   AF-A0A914P2T3-F1
#
_cell.length_a   1.000
_cell.length_b   1.000
_cell.length_c   1.000
_cell.angle_alpha   90.00
_cell.angle_beta   90.00
_cell.angle_gamma   90.00
#
_symmetry.space_group_name_H-M   'P 1'
#
loop_
_entity.id
_entity.type
_entity.pdbx_description
1 polymer ?
#
loop_
_entity_poly.entity_id
_entity_poly.type
_entity_poly.pdbx_seq_one_letter_code
_entity_poly.pdbx_strand_id
1 'polypeptide(L)'
;MTSEDSIIRDGDYSILQKVGGEQLRPCRLLSGQRVLIEKLSFNPTIAFGKPFGIFEVSSNGKTSTELSQNESFSDIQQIEHCESKVQQGDNISLDSSVNDQKQIMTADDIAKLKSEGLSTENLVSKLVNGNSSFKDRSQFSKEKYGKVMISRPNIRLLCQSYFYKDPERLAHL
;
A
#
# COMPACT_ATOMS: atom_id res chain seq x y z
N MET A 1 -14.29 -2.94 28.79
CA MET A 1 -13.29 -2.80 27.72
C MET A 1 -12.81 -1.36 27.76
N THR A 2 -11.66 -1.12 28.37
CA THR A 2 -11.12 0.22 28.62
C THR A 2 -10.41 0.74 27.37
N SER A 3 -10.64 2.01 27.03
CA SER A 3 -10.14 2.66 25.80
C SER A 3 -8.61 2.66 25.64
N GLU A 4 -7.86 2.32 26.68
CA GLU A 4 -6.39 2.32 26.66
C GLU A 4 -5.77 1.19 25.83
N ASP A 5 -6.45 0.05 25.67
CA ASP A 5 -5.96 -1.08 24.85
C ASP A 5 -6.04 -0.79 23.35
N SER A 6 -6.52 0.41 22.96
CA SER A 6 -6.65 0.82 21.57
C SER A 6 -5.48 1.60 21.04
N ILE A 7 -4.52 1.96 21.88
CA ILE A 7 -3.39 2.82 21.51
C ILE A 7 -2.16 1.96 21.26
N ILE A 8 -1.45 2.24 20.17
CA ILE A 8 -0.19 1.59 19.82
C ILE A 8 0.94 2.18 20.68
N ARG A 9 1.75 1.32 21.30
CA ARG A 9 2.89 1.71 22.13
C ARG A 9 4.20 1.14 21.59
N ASP A 10 5.30 1.72 22.06
CA ASP A 10 6.64 1.20 21.77
C ASP A 10 6.83 -0.17 22.42
N GLY A 11 7.28 -1.15 21.65
CA GLY A 11 7.45 -2.53 22.07
C GLY A 11 6.25 -3.44 21.81
N ASP A 12 5.11 -2.93 21.35
CA ASP A 12 3.90 -3.73 21.10
C ASP A 12 4.07 -4.69 19.91
N TYR A 13 3.42 -5.85 20.01
CA TYR A 13 3.24 -6.75 18.89
C TYR A 13 2.03 -6.34 18.07
N SER A 14 2.18 -6.25 16.76
CA SER A 14 1.12 -5.85 15.84
C SER A 14 1.21 -6.60 14.52
N ILE A 15 0.08 -6.70 13.83
CA ILE A 15 0.03 -7.24 12.48
C ILE A 15 0.00 -6.08 11.50
N LEU A 16 0.93 -6.08 10.57
CA LEU A 16 1.01 -5.10 9.50
C LEU A 16 0.43 -5.67 8.22
N GLN A 17 -0.31 -4.83 7.50
CA GLN A 17 -0.76 -5.10 6.14
C GLN A 17 -0.58 -3.85 5.30
N LYS A 18 -0.03 -3.98 4.10
CA LYS A 18 -0.07 -2.88 3.14
C LYS A 18 -1.48 -2.81 2.54
N VAL A 19 -2.05 -1.61 2.39
CA VAL A 19 -3.41 -1.47 1.86
C VAL A 19 -3.48 -2.04 0.43
N GLY A 20 -4.32 -3.07 0.28
CA GLY A 20 -4.47 -3.94 -0.89
C GLY A 20 -3.19 -4.64 -1.35
N GLY A 21 -2.28 -4.91 -0.41
CA GLY A 21 -1.34 -6.02 -0.47
C GLY A 21 -1.93 -7.25 0.21
N GLU A 22 -1.34 -8.41 -0.08
CA GLU A 22 -1.81 -9.72 0.38
C GLU A 22 -1.07 -10.21 1.63
N GLN A 23 0.12 -9.66 1.87
CA GLN A 23 0.97 -10.12 2.97
C GLN A 23 0.55 -9.51 4.30
N LEU A 24 0.23 -10.38 5.26
CA LEU A 24 0.15 -10.06 6.68
C LEU A 24 1.50 -10.33 7.33
N ARG A 25 2.05 -9.32 8.02
CA ARG A 25 3.35 -9.42 8.69
C ARG A 25 3.21 -9.16 10.20
N PRO A 26 3.31 -10.20 11.04
CA PRO A 26 3.49 -10.06 12.47
C PRO A 26 4.85 -9.41 12.74
N CYS A 27 4.87 -8.36 13.54
CA CYS A 27 6.10 -7.71 13.96
C CYS A 27 5.96 -7.05 15.32
N ARG A 28 7.09 -6.84 15.98
CA ARG A 28 7.20 -5.96 17.13
C ARG A 28 7.52 -4.56 16.64
N LEU A 29 6.75 -3.57 17.07
CA LEU A 29 6.97 -2.18 16.73
C LEU A 29 7.97 -1.59 17.73
N LEU A 30 9.11 -1.11 17.24
CA LEU A 30 10.16 -0.53 18.09
C LEU A 30 10.53 0.88 17.60
N SER A 31 10.77 1.78 18.55
CA SER A 31 11.32 3.11 18.26
C SER A 31 12.66 3.00 17.55
N GLY A 32 12.84 3.79 16.49
CA GLY A 32 14.07 3.79 15.67
C GLY A 32 14.24 2.60 14.71
N GLN A 33 13.37 1.59 14.72
CA GLN A 33 13.41 0.49 13.75
C GLN A 33 12.75 0.91 12.42
N ARG A 34 13.36 0.54 11.28
CA ARG A 34 12.66 0.56 9.99
C ARG A 34 11.94 -0.77 9.78
N VAL A 35 10.63 -0.71 9.60
CA VAL A 35 9.82 -1.89 9.30
C VAL A 35 9.56 -1.95 7.80
N LEU A 36 9.79 -3.12 7.21
CA LEU A 36 9.56 -3.40 5.80
C LEU A 36 8.39 -4.37 5.65
N ILE A 37 7.46 -4.01 4.77
CA ILE A 37 6.35 -4.84 4.35
C ILE A 37 6.20 -4.74 2.83
N GLU A 38 6.34 -5.87 2.14
CA GLU A 38 6.46 -5.93 0.68
C GLU A 38 7.53 -4.95 0.14
N LYS A 39 7.12 -3.94 -0.63
CA LYS A 39 7.98 -2.89 -1.22
C LYS A 39 7.90 -1.55 -0.46
N LEU A 40 7.30 -1.54 0.73
CA LEU A 40 7.10 -0.33 1.54
C LEU A 40 7.94 -0.42 2.81
N SER A 41 8.68 0.65 3.12
CA SER A 41 9.45 0.76 4.36
C SER A 41 9.08 2.03 5.11
N PHE A 42 8.89 1.93 6.43
CA PHE A 42 8.48 3.05 7.26
C PHE A 42 9.04 2.94 8.68
N ASN A 43 8.97 4.05 9.41
CA ASN A 43 9.33 4.11 10.83
C ASN A 43 8.04 4.08 11.68
N PRO A 44 7.86 3.12 12.59
CA PRO A 44 6.63 2.94 13.37
C PRO A 44 6.46 4.01 14.45
N THR A 45 7.48 4.81 14.75
CA THR A 45 7.43 5.89 15.77
C THR A 45 6.24 6.84 15.57
N ILE A 46 5.80 7.01 14.32
CA ILE A 46 4.70 7.93 13.96
C ILE A 46 3.32 7.36 14.34
N ALA A 47 3.22 6.05 14.58
CA ALA A 47 2.00 5.39 15.01
C ALA A 47 1.88 5.29 16.54
N PHE A 48 2.97 5.50 17.29
CA PHE A 48 2.93 5.45 18.75
C PHE A 48 2.05 6.56 19.32
N GLY A 49 1.25 6.22 20.33
CA GLY A 49 0.26 7.12 20.93
C GLY A 49 -1.02 7.29 20.11
N LYS A 50 -1.14 6.64 18.95
CA LYS A 50 -2.34 6.66 18.10
C LYS A 50 -3.09 5.33 18.14
N PRO A 51 -4.39 5.32 17.80
CA PRO A 51 -5.13 4.08 17.74
C PRO A 51 -4.69 3.17 16.58
N PHE A 52 -4.98 1.88 16.68
CA PHE A 52 -4.87 0.95 15.54
C PHE A 52 -5.71 1.42 14.35
N GLY A 53 -5.17 1.30 13.14
CA GLY A 53 -5.80 1.88 11.95
C GLY A 53 -4.88 1.96 10.74
N ILE A 54 -5.25 2.81 9.78
CA ILE A 54 -4.51 3.02 8.53
C ILE A 54 -3.62 4.26 8.65
N PHE A 55 -2.38 4.12 8.20
CA PHE A 55 -1.34 5.14 8.26
C PHE A 55 -0.76 5.37 6.86
N GLU A 56 -0.62 6.63 6.47
CA GLU A 56 -0.07 7.01 5.16
C GLU A 56 1.44 7.24 5.24
N VAL A 57 2.22 6.33 4.67
CA VAL A 57 3.67 6.39 4.57
C VAL A 57 4.08 7.22 3.36
N SER A 58 4.57 8.43 3.60
CA SER A 58 5.23 9.23 2.56
C SER A 58 6.67 8.75 2.34
N SER A 59 7.10 8.75 1.08
CA SER A 59 8.48 8.46 0.65
C SER A 59 9.54 9.34 1.36
N ASN A 60 9.15 10.51 1.87
CA ASN A 60 10.06 11.45 2.52
C ASN A 60 10.20 11.26 4.05
N GLY A 61 9.76 10.11 4.59
CA GLY A 61 9.90 9.79 6.01
C GLY A 61 8.98 10.57 6.95
N LYS A 62 8.11 11.43 6.40
CA LYS A 62 7.03 12.11 7.12
C LYS A 62 5.71 11.40 6.80
N THR A 63 5.39 10.36 7.56
CA THR A 63 4.08 9.70 7.50
C THR A 63 3.03 10.67 8.07
N SER A 64 2.01 11.02 7.27
CA SER A 64 0.92 11.89 7.72
C SER A 64 -0.15 11.08 8.45
N THR A 65 -0.76 11.73 9.43
CA THR A 65 -1.71 11.14 10.38
C THR A 65 -3.09 10.94 9.75
N GLU A 66 -3.60 9.71 9.89
CA GLU A 66 -5.02 9.32 10.00
C GLU A 66 -5.96 9.81 8.88
N LEU A 67 -6.30 8.90 7.96
CA LEU A 67 -7.60 8.98 7.29
C LEU A 67 -8.62 8.36 8.26
N SER A 68 -9.56 9.20 8.72
CA SER A 68 -10.67 8.82 9.59
C SER A 68 -11.29 7.49 9.21
N GLN A 69 -11.70 6.73 10.23
CA GLN A 69 -12.42 5.45 10.20
C GLN A 69 -13.77 5.45 9.41
N ASN A 70 -14.00 6.39 8.49
CA ASN A 70 -15.26 6.56 7.76
C ASN A 70 -15.26 6.00 6.34
N GLU A 71 -14.14 5.49 5.83
CA GLU A 71 -14.14 4.69 4.60
C GLU A 71 -14.48 3.24 4.99
N SER A 72 -15.75 2.91 4.79
CA SER A 72 -16.45 1.66 5.10
C SER A 72 -15.56 0.41 5.17
N PHE A 73 -15.52 -0.18 6.37
CA PHE A 73 -14.89 -1.46 6.71
C PHE A 73 -15.55 -2.70 6.04
N SER A 74 -16.47 -2.51 5.10
CA SER A 74 -17.27 -3.57 4.47
C SER A 74 -16.54 -4.33 3.35
N ASP A 75 -15.55 -3.71 2.71
CA ASP A 75 -15.11 -4.20 1.39
C ASP A 75 -13.83 -5.06 1.45
N ILE A 76 -13.21 -5.20 2.63
CA ILE A 76 -11.95 -5.97 2.80
C ILE A 76 -12.24 -7.41 3.27
N GLN A 77 -13.47 -7.74 3.68
CA GLN A 77 -13.83 -9.08 4.18
C GLN A 77 -14.67 -9.95 3.22
N GLN A 78 -15.03 -9.47 2.01
CA GLN A 78 -15.83 -10.25 1.05
C GLN A 78 -15.07 -10.55 -0.25
N ILE A 79 -13.95 -11.27 -0.16
CA ILE A 79 -13.39 -11.99 -1.32
C ILE A 79 -13.29 -13.48 -0.99
N GLU A 80 -14.37 -14.04 -0.45
CA GLU A 80 -14.68 -15.47 -0.59
C GLU A 80 -16.15 -15.59 -0.98
N HIS A 81 -16.38 -15.87 -2.27
CA HIS A 81 -17.67 -16.24 -2.87
C HIS A 81 -18.81 -15.19 -2.84
N CYS A 82 -18.91 -14.37 -3.88
CA CYS A 82 -20.21 -13.91 -4.41
C CYS A 82 -20.13 -13.84 -5.93
N GLU A 83 -20.97 -14.67 -6.57
CA GLU A 83 -21.19 -14.72 -7.99
C GLU A 83 -21.75 -13.37 -8.50
N SER A 84 -21.22 -12.93 -9.63
CA SER A 84 -21.90 -12.18 -10.69
C SER A 84 -22.89 -11.08 -10.28
N LYS A 85 -22.39 -9.85 -10.14
CA LYS A 85 -23.07 -8.68 -10.71
C LYS A 85 -22.10 -7.90 -11.58
N VAL A 86 -22.23 -8.14 -12.88
CA VAL A 86 -21.63 -7.38 -13.97
C VAL A 86 -22.02 -5.90 -13.81
N GLN A 87 -21.08 -5.10 -13.34
CA GLN A 87 -20.96 -3.71 -13.79
C GLN A 87 -19.64 -3.61 -14.54
N GLN A 88 -19.80 -3.69 -15.86
CA GLN A 88 -18.79 -3.67 -16.88
C GLN A 88 -18.07 -2.32 -16.88
N GLY A 89 -16.95 -2.25 -16.16
CA GLY A 89 -15.89 -1.26 -16.38
C GLY A 89 -14.69 -2.03 -16.91
N ASP A 90 -14.60 -2.12 -18.24
CA ASP A 90 -13.67 -2.96 -18.98
C ASP A 90 -12.19 -2.63 -18.64
N ASN A 91 -11.62 -3.36 -17.68
CA ASN A 91 -10.17 -3.51 -17.52
C ASN A 91 -9.63 -4.69 -18.34
N ILE A 92 -10.34 -5.10 -19.41
CA ILE A 92 -9.99 -6.21 -20.27
C ILE A 92 -9.42 -5.65 -21.58
N SER A 93 -8.19 -5.13 -21.50
CA SER A 93 -7.18 -5.16 -22.58
C SER A 93 -5.96 -4.36 -22.14
N LEU A 94 -5.24 -4.89 -21.15
CA LEU A 94 -3.79 -4.73 -21.14
C LEU A 94 -3.24 -5.78 -22.10
N ASP A 95 -3.49 -5.57 -23.40
CA ASP A 95 -2.90 -6.36 -24.45
C ASP A 95 -1.39 -6.13 -24.41
N SER A 96 -0.65 -7.13 -23.92
CA SER A 96 0.82 -7.16 -23.92
C SER A 96 1.39 -7.43 -25.31
N SER A 97 0.58 -7.30 -26.37
CA SER A 97 0.94 -7.70 -27.73
C SER A 97 0.80 -6.59 -28.77
N VAL A 98 0.96 -5.30 -28.44
CA VAL A 98 1.40 -4.28 -29.42
C VAL A 98 2.16 -3.16 -28.67
N ASN A 99 3.49 -3.10 -28.84
CA ASN A 99 4.40 -2.03 -28.39
C ASN A 99 4.23 -1.51 -26.95
N ASP A 100 5.12 -1.95 -26.05
CA ASP A 100 5.34 -1.44 -24.70
C ASP A 100 5.79 0.05 -24.65
N GLN A 101 5.02 0.97 -25.22
CA GLN A 101 5.26 2.41 -25.18
C GLN A 101 4.07 3.11 -24.52
N LYS A 102 3.84 2.78 -23.24
CA LYS A 102 2.97 3.57 -22.36
C LYS A 102 3.50 4.98 -22.10
N GLN A 103 4.77 5.21 -22.43
CA GLN A 103 5.46 6.48 -22.33
C GLN A 103 5.91 6.88 -23.74
N ILE A 104 5.50 8.08 -24.17
CA ILE A 104 5.86 8.63 -25.49
C ILE A 104 7.34 9.04 -25.52
N MET A 105 7.92 9.35 -24.36
CA MET A 105 9.31 9.79 -24.21
C MET A 105 10.28 8.61 -24.10
N THR A 106 11.37 8.66 -24.86
CA THR A 106 12.46 7.67 -24.80
C THR A 106 13.44 7.98 -23.68
N ALA A 107 14.22 7.01 -23.21
CA ALA A 107 15.25 7.20 -22.19
C ALA A 107 16.24 8.32 -22.54
N ASP A 108 16.57 8.47 -23.84
CA ASP A 108 17.47 9.52 -24.33
C ASP A 108 16.89 10.92 -24.20
N ASP A 109 15.57 11.07 -24.40
CA ASP A 109 14.90 12.37 -24.25
C ASP A 109 14.85 12.79 -22.76
N ILE A 110 14.71 11.82 -21.86
CA ILE A 110 14.77 12.06 -20.41
C ILE A 110 16.20 12.47 -20.00
N ALA A 111 17.22 11.88 -20.58
CA ALA A 111 18.62 12.25 -20.34
C ALA A 111 18.90 13.69 -20.82
N LYS A 112 18.38 14.08 -22.00
CA LYS A 112 18.49 15.45 -22.52
C LYS A 112 17.83 16.47 -21.58
N LEU A 113 16.59 16.21 -21.14
CA LEU A 113 15.89 17.11 -20.21
C LEU A 113 16.63 17.29 -18.87
N LYS A 114 17.34 16.26 -18.41
CA LYS A 114 18.22 16.37 -17.23
C LYS A 114 19.46 17.20 -17.51
N SER A 115 20.07 17.04 -18.68
CA SER A 115 21.25 17.83 -19.09
C SER A 115 20.93 19.30 -19.38
N GLU A 116 19.71 19.60 -19.80
CA GLU A 116 19.20 20.97 -20.04
C GLU A 116 18.91 21.72 -18.73
N GLY A 117 19.07 21.09 -17.56
CA GLY A 117 18.91 21.74 -16.26
C GLY A 117 17.46 22.10 -15.91
N LEU A 118 16.47 21.41 -16.49
CA LEU A 118 15.07 21.65 -16.12
C LEU A 118 14.82 21.35 -14.63
N SER A 119 14.03 22.22 -13.99
CA SER A 119 13.51 21.97 -12.65
C SER A 119 12.78 20.63 -12.59
N THR A 120 13.00 19.89 -11.49
CA THR A 120 12.44 18.55 -11.27
C THR A 120 10.91 18.53 -11.36
N GLU A 121 10.24 19.61 -10.99
CA GLU A 121 8.78 19.74 -11.08
C GLU A 121 8.28 19.76 -12.54
N ASN A 122 9.02 20.44 -13.42
CA ASN A 122 8.73 20.48 -14.86
C ASN A 122 9.07 19.16 -15.56
N LEU A 123 10.05 18.41 -15.06
CA LEU A 123 10.34 17.07 -15.55
C LEU A 123 9.18 16.11 -15.23
N VAL A 124 8.68 16.15 -13.99
CA VAL A 124 7.56 15.32 -13.55
C VAL A 124 6.29 15.64 -14.34
N SER A 125 5.99 16.93 -14.57
CA SER A 125 4.82 17.32 -15.36
C SER A 125 4.88 16.84 -16.81
N LYS A 126 6.05 16.93 -17.48
CA LYS A 126 6.26 16.39 -18.83
C LYS A 126 6.11 14.87 -18.89
N LEU A 127 6.65 14.14 -17.91
CA LEU A 127 6.52 12.68 -17.83
C LEU A 127 5.09 12.21 -17.58
N VAL A 128 4.33 12.98 -16.80
CA VAL A 128 2.91 12.74 -16.53
C VAL A 128 2.07 12.97 -17.79
N ASN A 129 2.36 14.04 -18.54
CA ASN A 129 1.65 14.37 -19.77
C ASN A 129 1.96 13.42 -20.94
N GLY A 130 3.17 12.86 -20.99
CA GLY A 130 3.60 11.91 -22.02
C GLY A 130 3.11 10.48 -21.82
N ASN A 131 2.46 10.18 -20.69
CA ASN A 131 1.98 8.85 -20.37
C ASN A 131 0.49 8.71 -20.73
N SER A 132 0.21 7.97 -21.79
CA SER A 132 -1.14 7.77 -22.32
C SER A 132 -2.09 7.14 -21.29
N SER A 133 -1.60 6.23 -20.44
CA SER A 133 -2.39 5.56 -19.42
C SER A 133 -2.47 6.32 -18.08
N PHE A 134 -1.86 7.50 -17.94
CA PHE A 134 -1.86 8.20 -16.65
C PHE A 134 -3.24 8.77 -16.28
N LYS A 135 -4.05 9.15 -17.28
CA LYS A 135 -5.44 9.58 -17.09
C LYS A 135 -6.37 8.40 -16.80
N ASP A 136 -6.09 7.25 -17.41
CA ASP A 136 -6.91 6.03 -17.27
C ASP A 136 -6.60 5.24 -15.99
N ARG A 137 -5.46 5.52 -15.34
CA ARG A 137 -5.22 5.06 -13.96
C ARG A 137 -6.17 5.79 -13.02
N SER A 138 -7.20 5.08 -12.60
CA SER A 138 -8.23 5.57 -11.68
C SER A 138 -7.65 6.30 -10.46
N GLN A 139 -8.37 7.32 -9.97
CA GLN A 139 -8.04 8.04 -8.74
C GLN A 139 -7.84 7.08 -7.55
N PHE A 140 -8.59 5.97 -7.53
CA PHE A 140 -8.42 4.85 -6.59
C PHE A 140 -7.03 4.21 -6.62
N SER A 141 -6.42 4.09 -7.80
CA SER A 141 -5.06 3.55 -7.90
C SER A 141 -4.07 4.46 -7.18
N LYS A 142 -4.20 5.78 -7.32
CA LYS A 142 -3.30 6.76 -6.67
C LYS A 142 -3.46 6.73 -5.15
N GLU A 143 -4.68 6.62 -4.66
CA GLU A 143 -4.98 6.61 -3.22
C GLU A 143 -4.54 5.34 -2.48
N LYS A 144 -4.30 4.24 -3.21
CA LYS A 144 -3.84 2.97 -2.65
C LYS A 144 -2.35 3.01 -2.27
N TYR A 145 -1.55 3.87 -2.91
CA TYR A 145 -0.10 3.87 -2.72
C TYR A 145 0.29 4.48 -1.37
N GLY A 146 1.19 3.80 -0.66
CA GLY A 146 1.80 4.31 0.57
C GLY A 146 0.99 4.08 1.85
N LYS A 147 -0.19 3.46 1.82
CA LYS A 147 -0.98 3.22 3.05
C LYS A 147 -0.63 1.86 3.69
N VAL A 148 -0.47 1.84 5.02
CA VAL A 148 -0.25 0.64 5.86
C VAL A 148 -1.32 0.57 6.94
N MET A 149 -1.95 -0.58 7.07
CA MET A 149 -2.83 -0.90 8.19
C MET A 149 -2.03 -1.56 9.32
N ILE A 150 -2.16 -1.01 10.52
CA ILE A 150 -1.61 -1.57 11.76
C ILE A 150 -2.78 -2.08 12.58
N SER A 151 -2.80 -3.39 12.79
CA SER A 151 -3.89 -4.10 13.46
C SER A 151 -3.42 -4.76 14.74
N ARG A 152 -4.33 -4.90 15.70
CA ARG A 152 -4.10 -5.69 16.91
C ARG A 152 -3.79 -7.14 16.54
N PRO A 153 -2.86 -7.80 17.26
CA PRO A 153 -2.63 -9.21 17.08
C PRO A 153 -3.88 -9.99 17.51
N ASN A 154 -4.40 -10.79 16.58
CA ASN A 154 -5.49 -11.71 16.85
C ASN A 154 -5.17 -13.07 16.21
N ILE A 155 -5.82 -14.13 16.69
CA ILE A 155 -5.55 -15.49 16.22
C ILE A 155 -5.83 -15.64 14.73
N ARG A 156 -6.91 -15.02 14.22
CA ARG A 156 -7.29 -15.06 12.81
C ARG A 156 -6.17 -14.54 11.90
N LEU A 157 -5.68 -13.34 12.14
CA LEU A 157 -4.64 -12.69 11.36
C LEU A 157 -3.29 -13.41 11.49
N LEU A 158 -3.01 -13.98 12.66
CA LEU A 158 -1.80 -14.75 12.88
C LEU A 158 -1.81 -16.05 12.07
N CYS A 159 -2.89 -16.85 12.17
CA CYS A 159 -3.05 -18.07 11.38
C CYS A 159 -3.00 -17.75 9.89
N GLN A 160 -3.73 -16.73 9.44
CA GLN A 160 -3.73 -16.29 8.04
C GLN A 160 -2.32 -15.91 7.57
N SER A 161 -1.56 -15.16 8.37
CA SER A 161 -0.18 -14.80 8.05
C SER A 161 0.72 -16.02 7.89
N TYR A 162 0.67 -16.96 8.83
CA TYR A 162 1.50 -18.18 8.77
C TYR A 162 1.07 -19.09 7.62
N PHE A 163 -0.23 -19.26 7.38
CA PHE A 163 -0.74 -20.09 6.28
C PHE A 163 -0.24 -19.60 4.91
N TYR A 164 -0.31 -18.29 4.65
CA TYR A 164 0.17 -17.76 3.36
C TYR A 164 1.70 -17.66 3.26
N LYS A 165 2.41 -17.53 4.39
CA LYS A 165 3.86 -17.36 4.38
C LYS A 165 4.62 -18.68 4.41
N ASP A 166 4.15 -19.62 5.22
CA ASP A 166 4.81 -20.87 5.56
C ASP A 166 3.77 -21.89 6.05
N PRO A 167 2.96 -22.47 5.13
CA PRO A 167 1.91 -23.42 5.48
C PRO A 167 2.48 -24.73 6.05
N GLU A 168 3.69 -25.11 5.67
CA GLU A 168 4.35 -26.33 6.19
C GLU A 168 4.54 -26.27 7.70
N ARG A 169 4.89 -25.09 8.23
CA ARG A 169 5.01 -24.88 9.68
C ARG A 169 3.68 -25.04 10.42
N LEU A 170 2.56 -24.89 9.73
CA LEU A 170 1.22 -25.19 10.23
C LEU A 170 0.71 -26.57 9.82
N ALA A 171 1.55 -27.42 9.20
CA ALA A 171 1.12 -28.69 8.62
C ALA A 171 -0.05 -28.56 7.62
N HIS A 172 -0.13 -27.42 6.91
CA HIS A 172 -1.20 -27.06 5.98
C HIS A 172 -2.60 -26.97 6.60
N LEU A 173 -2.68 -26.69 7.91
CA LEU A 173 -3.91 -26.38 8.64
C LEU A 173 -4.45 -24.98 8.35
#